data_AF-A0AA86JPJ8-F1
#
_entry.id   AF-A0AA86JPJ8-F1
#
_cell.length_a   1.000
_cell.length_b   1.000
_cell.length_c   1.000
_cell.angle_alpha   90.00
_cell.angle_beta   90.00
_cell.angle_gamma   90.00
#
_symmetry.space_group_name_H-M   'P 1'
#
loop_
_entity.id
_entity.type
_entity.pdbx_description
1 polymer ?
#
loop_
_entity_poly.entity_id
_entity_poly.type
_entity_poly.pdbx_seq_one_letter_code
_entity_poly.pdbx_strand_id
1 'polypeptide(L)'
;MNIFILILNICIPMIMVYIGVLYKYNSINRINKVLNLFIPIAMFFSGISDDNKRESNISNYVSFANKKISLTWITSGIVTLIFTIIGLLINNTNINYVSILLLEVEVTILVGVFVTIQFWMKNKLNEKINS
;
A
#
# COMPACT_ATOMS: atom_id res chain seq x y z
N MET A 1 -18.62 -19.68 4.76
CA MET A 1 -17.57 -18.70 5.08
C MET A 1 -16.87 -18.32 3.78
N ASN A 2 -17.29 -17.21 3.15
CA ASN A 2 -16.71 -16.62 1.92
C ASN A 2 -17.01 -15.12 1.77
N ILE A 3 -18.10 -14.66 2.40
CA ILE A 3 -18.45 -13.23 2.47
C ILE A 3 -17.33 -12.40 3.10
N PHE A 4 -16.66 -12.89 4.14
CA PHE A 4 -15.54 -12.18 4.76
C PHE A 4 -14.39 -11.96 3.76
N ILE A 5 -14.02 -12.98 2.97
CA ILE A 5 -12.96 -12.90 1.96
C ILE A 5 -13.36 -11.93 0.85
N LEU A 6 -14.62 -12.00 0.40
CA LEU A 6 -15.15 -11.05 -0.59
C LEU A 6 -15.13 -9.60 -0.08
N ILE A 7 -15.43 -9.39 1.20
CA ILE A 7 -15.31 -8.07 1.83
C ILE A 7 -13.85 -7.61 1.82
N LEU A 8 -12.90 -8.49 2.16
CA LEU A 8 -11.48 -8.16 2.12
C LEU A 8 -11.00 -7.77 0.71
N ASN A 9 -11.46 -8.48 -0.32
CA ASN A 9 -11.13 -8.18 -1.72
C ASN A 9 -11.58 -6.78 -2.18
N ILE A 10 -12.55 -6.17 -1.49
CA ILE A 10 -12.98 -4.80 -1.75
C ILE A 10 -12.28 -3.83 -0.78
N CYS A 11 -12.14 -4.23 0.49
CA CYS A 11 -11.54 -3.40 1.52
C CYS A 11 -10.06 -3.10 1.25
N ILE A 12 -9.26 -4.07 0.80
CA ILE A 12 -7.83 -3.88 0.57
C ILE A 12 -7.57 -2.82 -0.51
N PRO A 13 -8.15 -2.91 -1.72
CA PRO A 13 -8.00 -1.87 -2.73
C PRO A 13 -8.54 -0.50 -2.26
N MET A 14 -9.63 -0.49 -1.48
CA MET A 14 -10.16 0.76 -0.89
C MET A 14 -9.19 1.39 0.11
N ILE A 15 -8.51 0.59 0.95
CA ILE A 15 -7.47 1.07 1.86
C ILE A 15 -6.31 1.69 1.07
N MET A 16 -5.89 1.08 -0.05
CA MET A 16 -4.83 1.63 -0.91
C MET A 16 -5.21 3.02 -1.44
N VAL A 17 -6.44 3.17 -1.95
CA VAL A 17 -6.96 4.46 -2.42
C VAL A 17 -7.02 5.47 -1.26
N TYR A 18 -7.49 5.04 -0.09
CA TYR A 18 -7.57 5.89 1.10
C TYR A 18 -6.21 6.43 1.54
N ILE A 19 -5.18 5.57 1.56
CA ILE A 19 -3.80 5.98 1.85
C ILE A 19 -3.34 7.03 0.82
N GLY A 20 -3.59 6.79 -0.47
CA GLY A 20 -3.24 7.74 -1.52
C GLY A 20 -3.94 9.09 -1.39
N VAL A 21 -5.21 9.10 -0.95
CA VAL A 21 -5.96 10.33 -0.63
C VAL A 21 -5.36 11.03 0.59
N LEU A 22 -4.98 10.29 1.63
CA LEU A 22 -4.31 10.87 2.81
C LEU A 22 -2.99 11.56 2.43
N TYR A 23 -2.18 10.95 1.55
CA TYR A 23 -1.00 11.58 0.95
C TYR A 23 -1.41 12.88 0.23
N LYS A 24 -2.45 12.87 -0.61
CA LYS A 24 -2.91 14.09 -1.31
C LYS A 24 -3.22 15.25 -0.36
N TYR A 25 -3.84 14.98 0.79
CA TYR A 25 -4.19 15.98 1.81
C TYR A 25 -3.06 16.28 2.81
N ASN A 26 -1.86 15.73 2.60
CA ASN A 26 -0.70 15.89 3.48
C ASN A 26 -0.98 15.54 4.95
N SER A 27 -1.87 14.57 5.20
CA SER A 27 -2.27 14.17 6.57
C SER A 27 -1.26 13.19 7.17
N ILE A 28 -0.02 13.64 7.32
CA ILE A 28 1.16 12.84 7.68
C ILE A 28 0.94 11.98 8.92
N ASN A 29 0.36 12.53 10.00
CA ASN A 29 0.09 11.76 11.22
C ASN A 29 -0.88 10.59 10.99
N ARG A 30 -1.84 10.74 10.08
CA ARG A 30 -2.78 9.66 9.74
C ARG A 30 -2.12 8.63 8.83
N ILE A 31 -1.32 9.09 7.86
CA ILE A 31 -0.53 8.24 6.97
C ILE A 31 0.39 7.33 7.79
N ASN A 32 1.17 7.88 8.72
CA ASN A 32 2.10 7.11 9.54
C ASN A 32 1.38 6.06 10.40
N LYS A 33 0.21 6.38 10.97
CA LYS A 33 -0.59 5.40 11.72
C LYS A 33 -1.02 4.22 10.86
N VAL A 34 -1.48 4.47 9.63
CA VAL A 34 -1.91 3.41 8.72
C VAL A 34 -0.71 2.60 8.21
N LEU A 35 0.38 3.26 7.81
CA LEU A 35 1.58 2.59 7.32
C LEU A 35 2.27 1.76 8.39
N ASN A 36 2.27 2.20 9.66
CA ASN A 36 2.85 1.44 10.78
C ASN A 36 2.21 0.06 10.96
N LEU A 37 0.97 -0.15 10.51
CA LEU A 37 0.34 -1.48 10.51
C LEU A 37 0.95 -2.41 9.46
N PHE A 38 1.49 -1.86 8.37
CA PHE A 38 2.10 -2.62 7.27
C PHE A 38 3.62 -2.78 7.42
N ILE A 39 4.27 -1.98 8.27
CA ILE A 39 5.71 -2.06 8.52
C ILE A 39 6.16 -3.47 8.94
N PRO A 40 5.52 -4.15 9.92
CA PRO A 40 5.95 -5.50 10.31
C PRO A 40 5.91 -6.48 9.14
N ILE A 41 4.86 -6.40 8.32
CA ILE A 41 4.68 -7.26 7.14
C ILE A 41 5.76 -6.97 6.10
N ALA A 42 6.07 -5.70 5.84
CA ALA A 42 7.13 -5.34 4.90
C ALA A 42 8.53 -5.67 5.42
N MET A 43 8.78 -5.61 6.73
CA MET A 43 10.04 -6.04 7.35
C MET A 43 10.28 -7.54 7.12
N PHE A 44 9.22 -8.36 7.25
CA PHE A 44 9.29 -9.79 6.91
C PHE A 44 9.73 -10.05 5.46
N PHE A 45 9.29 -9.23 4.51
CA PHE A 45 9.61 -9.41 3.09
C PHE A 45 10.90 -8.70 2.62
N SER A 46 11.30 -7.62 3.28
CA SER A 46 12.45 -6.79 2.83
C SER A 46 13.74 -7.02 3.61
N GLY A 47 13.68 -7.66 4.79
CA GLY A 47 14.85 -7.83 5.65
C GLY A 47 15.40 -6.52 6.23
N ILE A 48 14.67 -5.40 6.12
CA ILE A 48 15.03 -4.12 6.74
C ILE A 48 14.90 -4.28 8.26
N SER A 49 16.04 -4.37 8.96
CA SER A 49 16.08 -4.36 10.42
C SER A 49 15.85 -2.95 10.96
N ASP A 50 15.32 -2.90 12.18
CA ASP A 50 14.92 -1.70 12.92
C ASP A 50 16.14 -0.94 13.49
N ASP A 51 17.11 -0.62 12.63
CA ASP A 51 18.25 0.20 13.02
C ASP A 51 17.83 1.67 13.08
N ASN A 52 17.28 1.98 14.25
CA ASN A 52 17.02 3.29 14.83
C ASN A 52 15.73 3.98 14.40
N LYS A 53 14.83 4.09 15.38
CA LYS A 53 13.92 5.23 15.65
C LYS A 53 14.29 6.50 14.86
N ARG A 54 13.84 6.59 13.61
CA ARG A 54 13.77 7.85 12.84
C ARG A 54 12.33 8.17 12.50
N GLU A 55 11.46 7.91 13.46
CA GLU A 55 10.05 8.31 13.46
C GLU A 55 9.87 9.82 13.20
N SER A 56 10.88 10.63 13.56
CA SER A 56 10.92 12.09 13.34
C SER A 56 11.31 12.51 11.92
N ASN A 57 11.99 11.66 11.14
CA ASN A 57 12.41 12.01 9.78
C ASN A 57 11.47 11.46 8.72
N ILE A 58 10.52 10.59 9.01
CA ILE A 58 9.53 10.18 8.00
C ILE A 58 8.48 11.30 7.81
N SER A 59 8.09 11.97 8.89
CA SER A 59 7.02 12.98 8.86
C SER A 59 7.35 14.20 8.00
N ASN A 60 8.58 14.73 8.10
CA ASN A 60 9.02 15.86 7.27
C ASN A 60 9.28 15.47 5.80
N TYR A 61 9.50 14.19 5.50
CA TYR A 61 9.82 13.72 4.14
C TYR A 61 8.58 13.34 3.33
N VAL A 62 7.51 12.85 3.97
CA VAL A 62 6.20 12.62 3.34
C VAL A 62 5.66 13.91 2.70
N SER A 63 5.93 15.08 3.29
CA SER A 63 5.53 16.38 2.75
C SER A 63 6.14 16.72 1.38
N PHE A 64 7.30 16.16 1.00
CA PHE A 64 8.08 16.62 -0.16
C PHE A 64 7.93 15.75 -1.43
N ALA A 65 7.46 14.50 -1.29
CA ALA A 65 7.24 13.57 -2.41
C ALA A 65 5.74 13.30 -2.70
N ASN A 66 4.89 14.09 -2.07
CA ASN A 66 3.52 13.76 -1.72
C ASN A 66 2.60 13.49 -2.92
N LYS A 67 2.73 14.27 -4.01
CA LYS A 67 1.85 14.15 -5.19
C LYS A 67 2.11 12.88 -6.02
N LYS A 68 3.37 12.50 -6.20
CA LYS A 68 3.74 11.29 -6.96
C LYS A 68 3.40 10.02 -6.17
N ILE A 69 3.73 10.00 -4.88
CA ILE A 69 3.40 8.87 -3.99
C ILE A 69 1.87 8.70 -3.87
N SER A 70 1.14 9.80 -3.69
CA SER A 70 -0.33 9.80 -3.70
C SER A 70 -0.88 9.16 -4.98
N LEU A 71 -0.35 9.56 -6.15
CA LEU A 71 -0.77 9.02 -7.42
C LEU A 71 -0.51 7.50 -7.51
N THR A 72 0.68 7.04 -7.10
CA THR A 72 1.03 5.61 -7.11
C THR A 72 0.07 4.79 -6.26
N TRP A 73 -0.27 5.24 -5.04
CA TRP A 73 -1.25 4.58 -4.18
C TRP A 73 -2.66 4.54 -4.78
N ILE A 74 -3.13 5.68 -5.32
CA ILE A 74 -4.47 5.76 -5.92
C ILE A 74 -4.56 4.89 -7.17
N THR A 75 -3.60 5.01 -8.08
CA THR A 75 -3.59 4.25 -9.34
C THR A 75 -3.50 2.75 -9.07
N SER A 76 -2.61 2.31 -8.17
CA SER A 76 -2.53 0.89 -7.81
C SER A 76 -3.82 0.39 -7.19
N GLY A 77 -4.41 1.12 -6.23
CA GLY A 77 -5.68 0.74 -5.63
C GLY A 77 -6.84 0.62 -6.63
N ILE A 78 -6.99 1.59 -7.55
CA ILE A 78 -8.03 1.56 -8.58
C ILE A 78 -7.82 0.40 -9.56
N VAL A 79 -6.59 0.20 -10.03
CA VAL A 79 -6.26 -0.89 -10.97
C VAL A 79 -6.55 -2.24 -10.34
N THR A 80 -6.13 -2.45 -9.09
CA THR A 80 -6.40 -3.67 -8.35
C THR A 80 -7.90 -3.90 -8.19
N LEU A 81 -8.66 -2.86 -7.81
CA LEU A 81 -10.12 -2.96 -7.64
C LEU A 81 -10.82 -3.38 -8.95
N ILE A 82 -10.43 -2.78 -10.08
CA ILE A 82 -10.96 -3.16 -11.40
C ILE A 82 -10.62 -4.62 -11.72
N PHE A 83 -9.38 -5.04 -11.46
CA PHE A 83 -8.94 -6.42 -11.68
C PHE A 83 -9.77 -7.42 -10.86
N THR A 84 -10.02 -7.09 -9.59
CA THR A 84 -10.84 -7.90 -8.68
C THR A 84 -12.27 -8.03 -9.18
N ILE A 85 -12.91 -6.94 -9.60
CA ILE A 85 -14.27 -6.97 -10.16
C ILE A 85 -14.32 -7.84 -11.41
N ILE A 86 -13.39 -7.67 -12.34
CA ILE A 86 -13.33 -8.46 -13.57
C ILE A 86 -13.11 -9.93 -13.26
N GLY A 87 -12.16 -10.25 -12.37
CA GLY A 87 -11.84 -11.63 -11.97
C GLY A 87 -13.03 -12.35 -11.35
N LEU A 88 -13.82 -11.65 -10.52
CA LEU A 88 -15.04 -12.17 -9.92
C LEU A 88 -16.16 -12.36 -10.95
N LEU A 89 -16.34 -11.43 -11.89
CA LEU A 89 -17.36 -11.53 -12.95
C LEU A 89 -17.12 -12.72 -13.89
N ILE A 90 -15.87 -12.94 -14.31
CA ILE A 90 -15.52 -14.04 -15.21
C ILE A 90 -15.75 -15.41 -14.55
N ASN A 91 -15.48 -15.51 -13.25
CA ASN A 91 -15.50 -16.79 -12.53
C ASN A 91 -16.65 -16.90 -11.53
N ASN A 92 -17.84 -16.43 -11.94
CA ASN A 92 -19.04 -16.37 -11.11
C ASN A 92 -19.51 -17.77 -10.60
N THR A 93 -19.03 -18.87 -11.18
CA THR A 93 -19.33 -20.24 -10.72
C THR A 93 -18.45 -20.70 -9.56
N ASN A 94 -17.22 -20.19 -9.46
CA ASN A 94 -16.20 -20.60 -8.47
C ASN A 94 -15.68 -19.41 -7.66
N ILE A 95 -16.60 -18.51 -7.28
CA ILE A 95 -16.31 -17.24 -6.58
C ILE A 95 -15.37 -17.42 -5.39
N ASN A 96 -15.54 -18.51 -4.64
CA ASN A 96 -14.81 -18.75 -3.39
C ASN A 96 -13.33 -19.06 -3.61
N TYR A 97 -13.03 -19.90 -4.60
CA TYR A 97 -11.64 -20.23 -4.94
C TYR A 97 -10.94 -19.00 -5.54
N VAL A 98 -11.64 -18.32 -6.45
CA VAL A 98 -11.11 -17.13 -7.12
C VAL A 98 -10.95 -15.96 -6.16
N SER A 99 -11.82 -15.80 -5.17
CA SER A 99 -11.68 -14.73 -4.18
C SER A 99 -10.44 -14.92 -3.29
N ILE A 100 -10.12 -16.17 -2.89
CA ILE A 100 -8.88 -16.49 -2.15
C ILE A 100 -7.66 -16.15 -3.02
N LEU A 101 -7.64 -16.59 -4.28
CA LEU A 101 -6.52 -16.33 -5.18
C LEU A 101 -6.35 -14.82 -5.44
N LEU A 102 -7.44 -14.09 -5.66
CA LEU A 102 -7.42 -12.64 -5.78
C LEU A 102 -6.90 -11.98 -4.52
N LEU A 103 -7.31 -12.44 -3.33
CA LEU A 103 -6.83 -11.89 -2.06
C LEU A 103 -5.31 -12.00 -1.92
N GLU A 104 -4.74 -13.16 -2.26
CA GLU A 104 -3.28 -13.36 -2.24
C GLU A 104 -2.55 -12.40 -3.18
N VAL A 105 -3.09 -12.21 -4.39
CA VAL A 105 -2.56 -11.27 -5.38
C VAL A 105 -2.68 -9.82 -4.88
N GLU A 106 -3.82 -9.42 -4.32
CA GLU A 106 -4.06 -8.09 -3.79
C GLU A 106 -3.09 -7.73 -2.65
N VAL A 107 -2.91 -8.64 -1.70
CA VAL A 107 -1.95 -8.47 -0.59
C VAL A 107 -0.52 -8.37 -1.13
N THR A 108 -0.17 -9.17 -2.14
CA THR A 108 1.16 -9.11 -2.78
C THR A 108 1.40 -7.76 -3.45
N ILE A 109 0.40 -7.24 -4.18
CA ILE A 109 0.47 -5.91 -4.81
C ILE A 109 0.60 -4.82 -3.74
N LEU A 110 -0.19 -4.88 -2.67
CA LEU A 110 -0.12 -3.93 -1.56
C LEU A 110 1.28 -3.86 -0.96
N VAL A 111 1.89 -5.01 -0.65
CA VAL A 111 3.25 -5.10 -0.10
C VAL A 111 4.28 -4.58 -1.12
N GLY A 112 4.17 -4.97 -2.39
CA GLY A 112 5.08 -4.52 -3.44
C GLY A 112 5.06 -2.99 -3.64
N VAL A 113 3.87 -2.39 -3.65
CA VAL A 113 3.69 -0.92 -3.73
C VAL A 113 4.31 -0.25 -2.51
N PHE A 114 4.06 -0.77 -1.31
CA PHE A 114 4.60 -0.22 -0.07
C PHE A 114 6.13 -0.23 -0.06
N VAL A 115 6.77 -1.37 -0.38
CA VAL A 115 8.23 -1.50 -0.43
C VAL A 115 8.83 -0.57 -1.49
N THR A 116 8.22 -0.50 -2.69
CA THR A 116 8.69 0.38 -3.77
C THR A 116 8.68 1.85 -3.35
N ILE A 117 7.62 2.29 -2.66
CA ILE A 117 7.50 3.66 -2.16
C ILE A 117 8.53 3.94 -1.07
N GLN A 118 8.73 3.00 -0.13
CA GLN A 118 9.77 3.15 0.90
C GLN A 118 11.17 3.27 0.28
N PHE A 119 11.50 2.40 -0.69
CA PHE A 119 12.77 2.44 -1.40
C PHE A 119 12.98 3.77 -2.13
N TRP A 120 11.95 4.24 -2.85
CA TRP A 120 12.02 5.51 -3.58
C TRP A 120 12.17 6.70 -2.63
N MET A 121 11.48 6.71 -1.49
CA MET A 121 11.65 7.72 -0.45
C MET A 121 13.07 7.73 0.13
N LYS A 122 13.66 6.55 0.39
CA LYS A 122 15.02 6.42 0.92
C LYS A 122 16.07 6.97 -0.05
N ASN A 123 15.96 6.65 -1.34
CA ASN A 123 16.91 7.15 -2.35
C ASN A 123 16.84 8.68 -2.49
N LYS A 124 15.63 9.25 -2.55
CA LYS A 124 15.45 10.71 -2.66
C LYS A 124 15.97 11.46 -1.43
N LEU A 125 15.92 10.82 -0.24
CA LEU A 125 16.50 11.35 0.99
C LEU A 125 18.03 11.42 0.92
N ASN A 126 18.68 10.37 0.40
CA ASN A 126 20.13 10.33 0.24
C ASN A 126 20.63 11.36 -0.78
N GLU A 127 19.93 11.55 -1.90
CA GLU A 127 20.27 12.59 -2.89
C GLU A 127 20.26 14.00 -2.28
N LYS A 128 19.29 14.30 -1.41
CA LYS A 128 19.16 15.63 -0.78
C LYS A 128 20.21 15.90 0.30
N ILE A 129 20.71 14.86 0.98
CA ILE A 129 21.77 15.01 2.01
C ILE A 129 23.14 15.25 1.38
N ASN A 130 23.36 14.71 0.18
CA ASN A 130 24.63 14.79 -0.55
C ASN A 130 24.72 15.96 -1.56
N SER A 131 23.68 16.81 -1.62
CA SER A 131 23.61 18.04 -2.43
C SER A 131 23.80 19.28 -1.57
#